data_AF-A0A529MND6-F1
#
_entry.id   AF-A0A529MND6-F1
#
_cell.length_a   1.000
_cell.length_b   1.000
_cell.length_c   1.000
_cell.angle_alpha   90.00
_cell.angle_beta   90.00
_cell.angle_gamma   90.00
#
_symmetry.space_group_name_H-M   'P 1'
#
loop_
_entity.id
_entity.type
_entity.pdbx_description
1 polymer ?
#
loop_
_entity_poly.entity_id
_entity_poly.type
_entity_poly.pdbx_seq_one_letter_code
_entity_poly.pdbx_strand_id
1 'polypeptide(L)' 'PDMLLKLGVSLVGLKQNDVACATFGEIGKRYPDISSALKERVKQERALAAC' A
#
# COMPACT_ATOMS: atom_id res chain seq x y z
N PRO A 1 1.46 8.80 -5.98
CA PRO A 1 1.93 7.62 -5.21
C PRO A 1 1.50 7.67 -3.72
N ASP A 2 1.63 8.82 -3.03
CA ASP A 2 1.19 8.97 -1.62
C ASP A 2 -0.33 8.76 -1.43
N MET A 3 -1.15 9.25 -2.37
CA MET A 3 -2.60 9.06 -2.35
C MET A 3 -3.02 7.58 -2.40
N LEU A 4 -2.31 6.75 -3.17
CA LEU A 4 -2.61 5.31 -3.25
C LEU A 4 -2.20 4.59 -1.96
N LEU A 5 -1.09 5.01 -1.32
CA LEU A 5 -0.71 4.51 0.01
C LEU A 5 -1.79 4.85 1.04
N LYS A 6 -2.18 6.12 1.14
CA LYS A 6 -3.24 6.58 2.05
C LYS A 6 -4.58 5.86 1.81
N LEU A 7 -4.92 5.60 0.55
CA LEU A 7 -6.10 4.81 0.21
C LEU A 7 -5.99 3.40 0.77
N GLY A 8 -4.87 2.70 0.53
CA GLY A 8 -4.60 1.37 1.09
C GLY A 8 -4.73 1.34 2.61
N VAL A 9 -4.11 2.29 3.31
CA VAL A 9 -4.19 2.41 4.78
C VAL A 9 -5.64 2.62 5.25
N SER A 10 -6.40 3.44 4.53
CA SER A 10 -7.82 3.70 4.84
C SER A 10 -8.65 2.42 4.68
N LEU A 11 -8.38 1.63 3.64
CA LEU A 11 -9.04 0.35 3.37
C LEU A 11 -8.73 -0.69 4.47
N VAL A 12 -7.49 -0.73 4.98
CA VAL A 12 -7.14 -1.54 6.16
C VAL A 12 -7.98 -1.14 7.37
N GLY A 13 -8.10 0.17 7.63
CA GLY A 13 -8.96 0.70 8.71
C GLY A 13 -10.44 0.32 8.57
N LEU A 14 -10.92 0.15 7.33
CA LEU A 14 -12.27 -0.33 7.01
C LEU A 14 -12.40 -1.87 7.01
N LYS A 15 -11.36 -2.60 7.44
CA LYS A 15 -11.26 -4.07 7.39
C LYS A 15 -11.35 -4.67 5.97
N GLN A 16 -11.11 -3.86 4.95
CA GLN A 16 -11.05 -4.28 3.55
C GLN A 16 -9.62 -4.67 3.16
N ASN A 17 -9.04 -5.65 3.87
CA ASN A 17 -7.64 -6.03 3.68
C ASN A 17 -7.34 -6.52 2.26
N ASP A 18 -8.24 -7.29 1.65
CA ASP A 18 -8.07 -7.79 0.28
C ASP A 18 -7.89 -6.65 -0.74
N VAL A 19 -8.78 -5.64 -0.66
CA VAL A 19 -8.73 -4.44 -1.50
C VAL A 19 -7.50 -3.59 -1.17
N ALA A 20 -7.13 -3.48 0.10
CA ALA A 20 -5.92 -2.77 0.52
C ALA A 20 -4.65 -3.42 -0.08
N CYS A 21 -4.56 -4.75 -0.03
CA CYS A 21 -3.42 -5.52 -0.56
C CYS A 21 -3.27 -5.39 -2.07
N ALA A 22 -4.40 -5.40 -2.80
CA ALA A 22 -4.42 -5.07 -4.22
C ALA A 22 -3.91 -3.65 -4.46
N THR A 23 -4.39 -2.67 -3.68
CA THR A 23 -4.00 -1.27 -3.77
C THR A 23 -2.50 -1.07 -3.54
N PHE A 24 -1.92 -1.70 -2.52
CA PHE A 24 -0.48 -1.66 -2.27
C PHE A 24 0.33 -2.31 -3.39
N GLY A 25 -0.17 -3.39 -3.99
CA GLY A 25 0.46 -4.03 -5.15
C GLY A 25 0.51 -3.13 -6.38
N GLU A 26 -0.55 -2.36 -6.61
CA GLU A 26 -0.60 -1.40 -7.71
C GLU A 26 0.39 -0.25 -7.55
N ILE A 27 0.76 0.13 -6.32
CA ILE A 27 1.80 1.16 -6.10
C ILE A 27 3.13 0.73 -6.72
N GLY A 28 3.54 -0.53 -6.50
CA GLY A 28 4.80 -1.06 -7.04
C GLY A 28 4.81 -1.20 -8.56
N LYS A 29 3.66 -1.53 -9.17
CA LYS A 29 3.53 -1.63 -10.63
C LYS A 29 3.46 -0.26 -11.31
N ARG A 30 2.68 0.66 -10.75
CA ARG A 30 2.34 1.94 -11.37
C ARG A 30 3.39 3.01 -11.08
N TYR A 31 4.20 2.83 -10.04
CA TYR A 31 5.29 3.73 -9.68
C TYR A 31 6.58 2.96 -9.35
N PRO A 32 7.30 2.43 -10.35
CA PRO A 32 8.56 1.71 -10.13
C PRO A 32 9.69 2.62 -9.58
N ASP A 33 9.64 3.91 -9.92
CA ASP A 33 10.63 4.96 -9.57
C ASP A 33 10.34 5.69 -8.25
N ILE A 34 9.48 5.17 -7.38
CA ILE A 34 9.26 5.78 -6.06
C ILE A 34 10.50 5.68 -5.18
N SER A 35 10.63 6.65 -4.28
CA SER A 35 11.70 6.67 -3.28
C SER A 35 11.72 5.37 -2.47
N SER A 36 12.92 4.98 -2.05
CA SER A 36 13.14 3.82 -1.16
C SER A 36 12.31 3.93 0.12
N ALA A 37 12.17 5.13 0.68
CA ALA A 37 11.32 5.39 1.83
C ALA A 37 9.85 5.00 1.58
N LEU A 38 9.31 5.31 0.40
CA LEU A 38 7.93 4.94 0.09
C LEU A 38 7.78 3.43 -0.16
N LYS A 39 8.78 2.77 -0.76
CA LYS A 39 8.80 1.30 -0.91
C LYS A 39 8.76 0.61 0.45
N GLU A 40 9.57 1.07 1.40
CA GLU A 40 9.60 0.53 2.76
C GLU A 40 8.27 0.75 3.49
N ARG A 41 7.65 1.93 3.33
CA ARG A 41 6.31 2.19 3.89
C ARG A 41 5.25 1.26 3.31
N VAL A 42 5.20 1.07 1.99
CA VAL A 42 4.26 0.14 1.35
C VAL A 42 4.44 -1.29 1.90
N LYS A 43 5.69 -1.71 2.12
CA LYS A 43 6.01 -3.02 2.71
C LYS A 43 5.53 -3.15 4.16
N GLN A 44 5.71 -2.11 4.98
CA GLN A 44 5.20 -2.07 6.35
C GLN A 44 3.68 -2.15 6.39
N GLU A 45 2.99 -1.34 5.59
CA GLU A 45 1.52 -1.33 5.55
C GLU A 45 0.93 -2.65 5.04
N ARG A 46 1.58 -3.30 4.07
CA ARG A 46 1.20 -4.65 3.64
C ARG A 46 1.29 -5.66 4.78
N ALA A 47 2.40 -5.67 5.51
CA ALA A 47 2.57 -6.56 6.65
C ALA A 47 1.51 -6.32 7.74
N LEU A 48 1.14 -5.05 7.99
CA LEU A 48 0.05 -4.69 8.90
C LEU A 48 -1.33 -5.15 8.39
N ALA A 49 -1.54 -5.15 7.08
CA ALA A 49 -2.74 -5.66 6.43
C ALA A 49 -2.79 -7.20 6.30
N ALA A 50 -1.77 -7.90 6.80
CA ALA A 50 -1.57 -9.35 6.66
C ALA A 50 -1.49 -9.82 5.18
N CYS A 51 -0.76 -9.04 4.37
CA CYS A 51 -0.24 -9.40 3.06
C CYS A 51 1.22 -8.91 2.89
#